data_AF-A0A964ZD95-F1
#
_entry.id   AF-A0A964ZD95-F1
#
_cell.length_a   1.000
_cell.length_b   1.000
_cell.length_c   1.000
_cell.angle_alpha   90.00
_cell.angle_beta   90.00
_cell.angle_gamma   90.00
#
_symmetry.space_group_name_H-M   'P 1'
#
loop_
_entity.id
_entity.type
_entity.pdbx_description
1 polymer ?
#
loop_
_entity_poly.entity_id
_entity_poly.type
_entity_poly.pdbx_seq_one_letter_code
_entity_poly.pdbx_strand_id
1 'polypeptide(L)'
;LAEANRDLRMADAEWTKLEGARASAKRRIEEPLTPNVSESDIEAAAALLPNYSALVADIESQRKKINDTLRVAAPRKREEMAAAPKLALAGLEDRLKTIRTQVREKLAEKARLALVEQEKRSLAELEDRIAAQREARRKLEQEADKWRGVVEGYKNGILRAPPEVLALRDEVELLEKAQGKIGEQKAALKGLFPITPRLSVHTEAFVPTEKDYTRPLKFALAVAALAFGGCLVGGCLLEAQTRRVSEASEIREGLGLRIIGTVPALPASARRKNVATLSMSGLDNRYGLTEAVDGVRTRLMHSPRVDGARIIMITSANTGEGKTTLASHLAASLARAWRKTLLIDGDMRNPNAHLQFDLPAEPGLSEALRGEMEYENAIRPTSLSRLWLMPAGKIDGHALQALTQDGLAMVFERLKEQFDFIVIDASPVIPVPDALVLGRQVDAVILSVMRDISRMPAVYAASQSLEDLGIRVLGAVLSGEKVELYGKSVQYGAG
;
A
#
# COMPACT_ATOMS: atom_id res chain seq x y z
N LEU A 1 -7.23 27.29 -17.59
CA LEU A 1 -8.71 27.14 -17.52
C LEU A 1 -9.18 25.68 -17.62
N ALA A 2 -8.83 24.92 -18.66
CA ALA A 2 -9.27 23.51 -18.77
C ALA A 2 -8.76 22.62 -17.63
N GLU A 3 -7.51 22.84 -17.21
CA GLU A 3 -6.88 22.19 -16.04
C GLU A 3 -7.59 22.57 -14.73
N ALA A 4 -7.71 23.86 -14.43
CA ALA A 4 -8.47 24.35 -13.27
C ALA A 4 -9.91 23.79 -13.19
N ASN A 5 -10.62 23.69 -14.32
CA ASN A 5 -11.97 23.08 -14.37
C ASN A 5 -11.96 21.56 -14.12
N ARG A 6 -10.87 20.86 -14.47
CA ARG A 6 -10.71 19.43 -14.16
C ARG A 6 -10.50 19.25 -12.66
N ASP A 7 -9.65 20.06 -12.05
CA ASP A 7 -9.34 19.98 -10.62
C ASP A 7 -10.56 20.33 -9.77
N LEU A 8 -11.37 21.29 -10.20
CA LEU A 8 -12.62 21.67 -9.54
C LEU A 8 -13.65 20.52 -9.57
N ARG A 9 -13.75 19.77 -10.67
CA ARG A 9 -14.60 18.57 -10.77
C ARG A 9 -14.12 17.43 -9.85
N MET A 10 -12.81 17.25 -9.71
CA MET A 10 -12.25 16.27 -8.79
C MET A 10 -12.56 16.65 -7.34
N ALA A 11 -12.43 17.93 -7.00
CA ALA A 11 -12.78 18.45 -5.68
C ALA A 11 -14.28 18.26 -5.35
N ASP A 12 -15.18 18.45 -6.33
CA ASP A 12 -16.63 18.21 -6.16
C ASP A 12 -16.97 16.71 -5.93
N ALA A 13 -16.23 15.81 -6.58
CA ALA A 13 -16.38 14.36 -6.37
C ALA A 13 -15.91 13.93 -4.97
N GLU A 14 -14.83 14.51 -4.47
CA GLU A 14 -14.38 14.26 -3.10
C GLU A 14 -15.32 14.87 -2.06
N TRP A 15 -15.85 16.06 -2.33
CA TRP A 15 -16.83 16.74 -1.49
C TRP A 15 -18.09 15.88 -1.25
N THR A 16 -18.69 15.38 -2.32
CA THR A 16 -19.91 14.55 -2.24
C THR A 16 -19.69 13.27 -1.44
N LYS A 17 -18.50 12.67 -1.55
CA LYS A 17 -18.10 11.50 -0.75
C LYS A 17 -17.98 11.83 0.74
N LEU A 18 -17.37 12.96 1.08
CA LEU A 18 -17.21 13.40 2.47
C LEU A 18 -18.56 13.79 3.10
N GLU A 19 -19.45 14.48 2.38
CA GLU A 19 -20.80 14.78 2.87
C GLU A 19 -21.64 13.52 3.09
N GLY A 20 -21.52 12.52 2.20
CA GLY A 20 -22.15 11.22 2.39
C GLY A 20 -21.68 10.54 3.68
N ALA A 21 -20.36 10.54 3.93
CA ALA A 21 -19.78 9.99 5.15
C ALA A 21 -20.24 10.73 6.41
N ARG A 22 -20.31 12.07 6.37
CA ARG A 22 -20.83 12.90 7.47
C ARG A 22 -22.29 12.58 7.78
N ALA A 23 -23.14 12.44 6.76
CA ALA A 23 -24.55 12.10 6.94
C ALA A 23 -24.72 10.69 7.54
N SER A 24 -23.92 9.72 7.09
CA SER A 24 -23.90 8.37 7.67
C SER A 24 -23.44 8.37 9.13
N ALA A 25 -22.40 9.13 9.48
CA ALA A 25 -21.91 9.24 10.85
C ALA A 25 -22.96 9.88 11.78
N LYS A 26 -23.65 10.95 11.34
CA LYS A 26 -24.76 11.54 12.10
C LYS A 26 -25.89 10.56 12.37
N ARG A 27 -26.28 9.74 11.38
CA ARG A 27 -27.29 8.69 11.57
C ARG A 27 -26.87 7.65 12.61
N ARG A 28 -25.60 7.22 12.62
CA ARG A 28 -25.09 6.26 13.61
C ARG A 28 -25.09 6.80 15.04
N ILE A 29 -24.98 8.11 15.21
CA ILE A 29 -25.08 8.77 16.51
C ILE A 29 -26.55 8.84 16.98
N GLU A 30 -27.49 9.02 16.06
CA GLU A 30 -28.93 9.09 16.34
C GLU A 30 -29.57 7.70 16.55
N GLU A 31 -29.03 6.66 15.92
CA GLU A 31 -29.52 5.29 16.08
C GLU A 31 -29.07 4.65 17.41
N PRO A 32 -29.93 3.83 18.06
CA PRO A 32 -29.58 3.13 19.27
C PRO A 32 -28.54 2.03 19.00
N LEU A 33 -27.27 2.35 19.26
CA LEU A 33 -26.19 1.38 19.22
C LEU A 33 -26.37 0.33 20.33
N THR A 34 -26.26 -0.95 19.97
CA THR A 34 -26.34 -2.08 20.90
C THR A 34 -24.93 -2.51 21.32
N PRO A 35 -24.47 -2.18 22.53
CA PRO A 35 -23.15 -2.59 22.99
C PRO A 35 -23.12 -4.10 23.25
N ASN A 36 -22.11 -4.78 22.72
CA ASN A 36 -21.86 -6.19 23.00
C ASN A 36 -21.08 -6.29 24.32
N VAL A 37 -21.77 -6.54 25.44
CA VAL A 37 -21.15 -6.73 26.75
C VAL A 37 -20.90 -8.22 26.96
N SER A 38 -19.63 -8.62 27.14
CA SER A 38 -19.26 -10.01 27.36
C SER A 38 -19.59 -10.47 28.79
N GLU A 39 -19.79 -11.78 29.00
CA GLU A 39 -20.00 -12.33 30.35
C GLU A 39 -18.79 -12.09 31.27
N SER A 40 -17.56 -12.09 30.74
CA SER A 40 -16.35 -11.80 31.50
C SER A 40 -16.32 -10.37 32.06
N ASP A 41 -16.83 -9.39 31.30
CA ASP A 41 -16.88 -8.00 31.75
C ASP A 41 -17.91 -7.81 32.88
N ILE A 42 -19.03 -8.54 32.79
CA ILE A 42 -20.07 -8.54 33.82
C ILE A 42 -19.50 -9.14 35.12
N GLU A 43 -18.75 -10.23 35.02
CA GLU A 43 -18.14 -10.90 36.17
C GLU A 43 -17.04 -10.05 36.83
N ALA A 44 -16.17 -9.42 36.04
CA ALA A 44 -15.13 -8.52 36.52
C ALA A 44 -15.73 -7.28 37.22
N ALA A 45 -16.79 -6.69 36.66
CA ALA A 45 -17.45 -5.54 37.27
C ALA A 45 -18.27 -5.92 38.52
N ALA A 46 -18.89 -7.10 38.53
CA ALA A 46 -19.62 -7.60 39.69
C ALA A 46 -18.68 -7.93 40.86
N ALA A 47 -17.46 -8.42 40.59
CA ALA A 47 -16.44 -8.69 41.60
C ALA A 47 -15.98 -7.44 42.39
N LEU A 48 -16.16 -6.25 41.83
CA LEU A 48 -15.86 -4.97 42.49
C LEU A 48 -16.96 -4.50 43.45
N LEU A 49 -18.15 -5.12 43.44
CA LEU A 49 -19.24 -4.74 44.33
C LEU A 49 -18.98 -5.24 45.76
N PRO A 50 -19.28 -4.41 46.78
CA PRO A 50 -19.23 -4.84 48.17
C PRO A 50 -20.14 -6.05 48.36
N ASN A 51 -19.64 -7.08 49.03
CA ASN A 51 -20.37 -8.32 49.35
C ASN A 51 -20.59 -9.31 48.18
N TYR A 52 -20.11 -9.05 46.95
CA TYR A 52 -20.20 -10.04 45.86
C TYR A 52 -19.34 -11.28 46.11
N SER A 53 -18.09 -11.09 46.56
CA SER A 53 -17.18 -12.17 46.93
C SER A 53 -17.71 -13.02 48.09
N ALA A 54 -18.32 -12.37 49.09
CA ALA A 54 -18.98 -13.04 50.20
C ALA A 54 -20.21 -13.85 49.74
N LEU A 55 -21.02 -13.31 48.84
CA LEU A 55 -22.19 -13.99 48.26
C LEU A 55 -21.78 -15.24 47.46
N VAL A 56 -20.73 -15.14 46.64
CA VAL A 56 -20.20 -16.28 45.88
C VAL A 56 -19.65 -17.36 46.82
N ALA A 57 -18.92 -16.98 47.86
CA ALA A 57 -18.42 -17.90 48.87
C ALA A 57 -19.55 -18.59 49.67
N ASP A 58 -20.64 -17.87 49.97
CA ASP A 58 -21.83 -18.44 50.61
C ASP A 58 -22.54 -19.46 49.69
N ILE A 59 -22.66 -19.17 48.39
CA ILE A 59 -23.20 -20.11 47.40
C ILE A 59 -22.36 -21.39 47.33
N GLU A 60 -21.03 -21.26 47.28
CA GLU A 60 -20.12 -22.41 47.28
C GLU A 60 -20.22 -23.22 48.58
N SER A 61 -20.31 -22.55 49.72
CA SER A 61 -20.51 -23.17 51.04
C SER A 61 -21.83 -23.96 51.10
N GLN A 62 -22.92 -23.41 50.56
CA GLN A 62 -24.21 -24.10 50.50
C GLN A 62 -24.20 -25.27 49.50
N ARG A 63 -23.56 -25.13 48.33
CA ARG A 63 -23.36 -26.25 47.39
C ARG A 63 -22.57 -27.39 48.02
N LYS A 64 -21.51 -27.07 48.77
CA LYS A 64 -20.70 -28.04 49.49
C LYS A 64 -21.52 -28.77 50.55
N LYS A 65 -22.29 -28.04 51.36
CA LYS A 65 -23.23 -28.63 52.33
C LYS A 65 -24.23 -29.57 51.65
N ILE A 66 -24.85 -29.17 50.54
CA ILE A 66 -25.79 -30.02 49.79
C ILE A 66 -25.11 -31.32 49.34
N ASN A 67 -23.90 -31.23 48.75
CA ASN A 67 -23.16 -32.41 48.30
C ASN A 67 -22.78 -33.35 49.45
N ASP A 68 -22.36 -32.79 50.59
CA ASP A 68 -22.00 -33.56 51.78
C ASP A 68 -23.24 -34.26 52.37
N THR A 69 -24.39 -33.60 52.45
CA THR A 69 -25.64 -34.20 52.93
C THR A 69 -26.13 -35.32 52.00
N LEU A 70 -26.03 -35.14 50.68
CA LEU A 70 -26.41 -36.14 49.69
C LEU A 70 -25.51 -37.39 49.72
N ARG A 71 -24.24 -37.23 50.09
CA ARG A 71 -23.26 -38.31 50.19
C ARG A 71 -23.47 -39.20 51.43
N VAL A 72 -23.93 -38.62 52.54
CA VAL A 72 -24.12 -39.32 53.83
C VAL A 72 -25.55 -39.86 54.02
N ALA A 73 -26.56 -39.28 53.37
CA ALA A 73 -27.96 -39.66 53.57
C ALA A 73 -28.37 -40.96 52.86
N ALA A 74 -29.19 -41.77 53.55
CA ALA A 74 -29.82 -42.97 53.01
C ALA A 74 -30.82 -42.64 51.89
N PRO A 75 -30.97 -43.48 50.84
CA PRO A 75 -31.71 -43.15 49.61
C PRO A 75 -33.15 -42.68 49.84
N ARG A 76 -33.84 -43.17 50.89
CA ARG A 76 -35.22 -42.79 51.22
C ARG A 76 -35.39 -41.42 51.90
N LYS A 77 -34.33 -40.79 52.43
CA LYS A 77 -34.39 -39.49 53.13
C LYS A 77 -33.56 -38.38 52.48
N ARG A 78 -32.91 -38.68 51.34
CA ARG A 78 -32.06 -37.72 50.60
C ARG A 78 -32.81 -36.47 50.16
N GLU A 79 -34.08 -36.61 49.74
CA GLU A 79 -34.87 -35.47 49.27
C GLU A 79 -35.34 -34.57 50.41
N GLU A 80 -35.81 -35.13 51.53
CA GLU A 80 -36.21 -34.36 52.72
C GLU A 80 -35.03 -33.60 53.35
N MET A 81 -33.87 -34.25 53.52
CA MET A 81 -32.70 -33.60 54.15
C MET A 81 -32.01 -32.58 53.24
N ALA A 82 -32.17 -32.69 51.92
CA ALA A 82 -31.63 -31.73 50.96
C ALA A 82 -32.59 -30.57 50.63
N ALA A 83 -33.86 -30.65 50.99
CA ALA A 83 -34.87 -29.65 50.64
C ALA A 83 -34.57 -28.26 51.20
N ALA A 84 -34.26 -28.14 52.49
CA ALA A 84 -33.96 -26.87 53.14
C ALA A 84 -32.69 -26.17 52.58
N PRO A 85 -31.53 -26.86 52.43
CA PRO A 85 -30.35 -26.22 51.85
C PRO A 85 -30.48 -25.94 50.35
N LYS A 86 -31.27 -26.73 49.60
CA LYS A 86 -31.62 -26.40 48.19
C LYS A 86 -32.45 -25.13 48.08
N LEU A 87 -33.40 -24.90 48.98
CA LEU A 87 -34.20 -23.68 49.01
C LEU A 87 -33.34 -22.45 49.33
N ALA A 88 -32.41 -22.59 50.28
CA ALA A 88 -31.45 -21.53 50.62
C ALA A 88 -30.48 -21.22 49.46
N LEU A 89 -30.01 -22.25 48.74
CA LEU A 89 -29.19 -22.07 47.54
C LEU A 89 -29.95 -21.33 46.44
N ALA A 90 -31.20 -21.71 46.17
CA ALA A 90 -32.03 -21.05 45.16
C ALA A 90 -32.21 -19.55 45.43
N GLY A 91 -32.46 -19.17 46.70
CA GLY A 91 -32.58 -17.75 47.08
C GLY A 91 -31.27 -16.94 46.94
N LEU A 92 -30.10 -17.58 47.12
CA LEU A 92 -28.81 -16.95 46.89
C LEU A 92 -28.46 -16.84 45.40
N GLU A 93 -28.77 -17.88 44.60
CA GLU A 93 -28.60 -17.87 43.15
C GLU A 93 -29.50 -16.82 42.46
N ASP A 94 -30.73 -16.63 42.95
CA ASP A 94 -31.62 -15.57 42.47
C ASP A 94 -31.05 -14.17 42.77
N ARG A 95 -30.50 -13.95 43.97
CA ARG A 95 -29.80 -12.70 44.32
C ARG A 95 -28.60 -12.44 43.42
N LEU A 96 -27.79 -13.46 43.14
CA LEU A 96 -26.64 -13.36 42.24
C LEU A 96 -27.09 -12.99 40.82
N LYS A 97 -28.17 -13.60 40.34
CA LYS A 97 -28.77 -13.30 39.04
C LYS A 97 -29.27 -11.86 38.96
N THR A 98 -29.95 -11.36 40.00
CA THR A 98 -30.38 -9.94 40.04
C THR A 98 -29.20 -8.98 39.96
N ILE A 99 -28.12 -9.24 40.71
CA ILE A 99 -26.90 -8.40 40.69
C ILE A 99 -26.25 -8.42 39.30
N ARG A 100 -26.10 -9.60 38.68
CA ARG A 100 -25.54 -9.71 37.31
C ARG A 100 -26.37 -8.93 36.29
N THR A 101 -27.69 -8.97 36.37
CA THR A 101 -28.58 -8.19 35.49
C THR A 101 -28.39 -6.68 35.68
N GLN A 102 -28.33 -6.20 36.92
CA GLN A 102 -28.10 -4.78 37.22
C GLN A 102 -26.72 -4.29 36.76
N VAL A 103 -25.67 -5.11 36.94
CA VAL A 103 -24.32 -4.80 36.47
C VAL A 103 -24.28 -4.78 34.93
N ARG A 104 -24.95 -5.71 34.28
CA ARG A 104 -25.06 -5.76 32.82
C ARG A 104 -25.73 -4.50 32.24
N GLU A 105 -26.81 -4.03 32.85
CA GLU A 105 -27.47 -2.77 32.43
C GLU A 105 -26.55 -1.56 32.58
N LYS A 106 -25.85 -1.43 33.72
CA LYS A 106 -24.90 -0.33 33.95
C LYS A 106 -23.69 -0.36 33.00
N LEU A 107 -23.15 -1.55 32.72
CA LEU A 107 -22.06 -1.72 31.76
C LEU A 107 -22.51 -1.40 30.34
N ALA A 108 -23.72 -1.84 29.96
CA ALA A 108 -24.30 -1.52 28.66
C ALA A 108 -24.49 -0.01 28.49
N GLU A 109 -24.97 0.68 29.53
CA GLU A 109 -25.12 2.15 29.51
C GLU A 109 -23.76 2.84 29.33
N LYS A 110 -22.74 2.44 30.10
CA LYS A 110 -21.38 3.00 29.99
C LYS A 110 -20.75 2.73 28.62
N ALA A 111 -20.88 1.52 28.10
CA ALA A 111 -20.37 1.13 26.78
C ALA A 111 -21.07 1.91 25.66
N ARG A 112 -22.38 2.13 25.78
CA ARG A 112 -23.15 2.95 24.83
C ARG A 112 -22.67 4.40 24.83
N LEU A 113 -22.43 5.00 25.99
CA LEU A 113 -21.89 6.36 26.10
C LEU A 113 -20.50 6.47 25.46
N ALA A 114 -19.62 5.50 25.72
CA ALA A 114 -18.28 5.48 25.13
C ALA A 114 -18.30 5.38 23.59
N LEU A 115 -19.19 4.54 23.05
CA LEU A 115 -19.34 4.37 21.61
C LEU A 115 -19.92 5.63 20.92
N VAL A 116 -20.89 6.29 21.56
CA VAL A 116 -21.41 7.58 21.09
C VAL A 116 -20.33 8.65 21.14
N GLU A 117 -19.48 8.66 22.16
CA GLU A 117 -18.36 9.61 22.25
C GLU A 117 -17.32 9.36 21.16
N GLN A 118 -17.02 8.09 20.86
CA GLN A 118 -16.15 7.70 19.76
C GLN A 118 -16.69 8.15 18.40
N GLU A 119 -17.99 7.96 18.14
CA GLU A 119 -18.64 8.41 16.90
C GLU A 119 -18.72 9.95 16.81
N LYS A 120 -18.84 10.66 17.95
CA LYS A 120 -18.73 12.13 17.96
C LYS A 120 -17.32 12.61 17.58
N ARG A 121 -16.27 11.91 18.04
CA ARG A 121 -14.88 12.21 17.66
C ARG A 121 -14.64 11.96 16.17
N SER A 122 -15.12 10.83 15.64
CA SER A 122 -15.03 10.53 14.20
C SER A 122 -15.77 11.57 13.35
N LEU A 123 -16.93 12.06 13.82
CA LEU A 123 -17.67 13.13 13.16
C LEU A 123 -16.90 14.45 13.18
N ALA A 124 -16.26 14.83 14.29
CA ALA A 124 -15.46 16.04 14.39
C ALA A 124 -14.28 16.02 13.40
N GLU A 125 -13.55 14.91 13.31
CA GLU A 125 -12.47 14.73 12.33
C GLU A 125 -12.97 14.84 10.88
N LEU A 126 -14.16 14.30 10.59
CA LEU A 126 -14.79 14.46 9.27
C LEU A 126 -15.18 15.91 8.98
N GLU A 127 -15.67 16.66 9.97
CA GLU A 127 -16.03 18.07 9.83
C GLU A 127 -14.80 18.95 9.57
N ASP A 128 -13.67 18.67 10.22
CA ASP A 128 -12.40 19.36 9.96
C ASP A 128 -11.88 19.10 8.54
N ARG A 129 -11.95 17.85 8.08
CA ARG A 129 -11.59 17.49 6.69
C ARG A 129 -12.48 18.18 5.66
N ILE A 130 -13.78 18.27 5.95
CA ILE A 130 -14.75 19.00 5.12
C ILE A 130 -14.41 20.49 5.08
N ALA A 131 -14.04 21.10 6.21
CA ALA A 131 -13.62 22.49 6.25
C ALA A 131 -12.37 22.76 5.41
N ALA A 132 -11.34 21.91 5.54
CA ALA A 132 -10.12 21.99 4.73
C ALA A 132 -10.42 21.86 3.22
N GLN A 133 -11.30 20.92 2.84
CA GLN A 133 -11.68 20.73 1.45
C GLN A 133 -12.46 21.94 0.88
N ARG A 134 -13.30 22.61 1.70
CA ARG A 134 -13.97 23.86 1.30
C ARG A 134 -12.97 24.96 0.98
N GLU A 135 -11.94 25.12 1.82
CA GLU A 135 -10.91 26.13 1.58
C GLU A 135 -10.11 25.84 0.31
N ALA A 136 -9.74 24.58 0.08
CA ALA A 136 -9.06 24.16 -1.13
C ALA A 136 -9.91 24.43 -2.38
N ARG A 137 -11.21 24.06 -2.35
CA ARG A 137 -12.16 24.34 -3.43
C ARG A 137 -12.28 25.84 -3.72
N ARG A 138 -12.35 26.67 -2.68
CA ARG A 138 -12.41 28.14 -2.82
C ARG A 138 -11.19 28.70 -3.55
N LYS A 139 -9.99 28.18 -3.25
CA LYS A 139 -8.76 28.60 -3.94
C LYS A 139 -8.77 28.23 -5.42
N LEU A 140 -9.21 27.01 -5.74
CA LEU A 140 -9.34 26.54 -7.13
C LEU A 140 -10.39 27.33 -7.90
N GLU A 141 -11.51 27.68 -7.28
CA GLU A 141 -12.56 28.50 -7.89
C GLU A 141 -12.06 29.92 -8.21
N GLN A 142 -11.34 30.55 -7.28
CA GLN A 142 -10.69 31.84 -7.52
C GLN A 142 -9.69 31.79 -8.68
N GLU A 143 -8.92 30.71 -8.78
CA GLU A 143 -7.98 30.52 -9.88
C GLU A 143 -8.70 30.30 -11.22
N ALA A 144 -9.77 29.49 -11.22
CA ALA A 144 -10.60 29.26 -12.40
C ALA A 144 -11.24 30.56 -12.89
N ASP A 145 -11.77 31.40 -12.00
CA ASP A 145 -12.38 32.68 -12.32
C ASP A 145 -11.35 33.69 -12.85
N LYS A 146 -10.15 33.73 -12.25
CA LYS A 146 -9.03 34.53 -12.78
C LYS A 146 -8.73 34.17 -14.23
N TRP A 147 -8.59 32.88 -14.53
CA TRP A 147 -8.33 32.41 -15.89
C TRP A 147 -9.51 32.61 -16.83
N ARG A 148 -10.74 32.53 -16.33
CA ARG A 148 -11.95 32.81 -17.11
C ARG A 148 -12.00 34.27 -17.54
N GLY A 149 -11.69 35.19 -16.63
CA GLY A 149 -11.57 36.63 -16.95
C GLY A 149 -10.49 36.92 -17.99
N VAL A 150 -9.35 36.22 -17.94
CA VAL A 150 -8.30 36.34 -18.97
C VAL A 150 -8.80 35.86 -20.34
N VAL A 151 -9.49 34.72 -20.39
CA VAL A 151 -10.04 34.18 -21.64
C VAL A 151 -11.12 35.09 -22.21
N GLU A 152 -12.03 35.60 -21.39
CA GLU A 152 -13.04 36.57 -21.82
C GLU A 152 -12.44 37.90 -22.26
N GLY A 153 -11.38 38.37 -21.57
CA GLY A 153 -10.65 39.55 -21.98
C GLY A 153 -10.02 39.42 -23.37
N TYR A 154 -9.50 38.25 -23.73
CA TYR A 154 -9.04 37.97 -25.10
C TYR A 154 -10.21 37.86 -26.10
N LYS A 155 -11.31 37.20 -25.74
CA LYS A 155 -12.49 37.06 -26.64
C LYS A 155 -13.15 38.40 -26.96
N ASN A 156 -13.24 39.28 -25.96
CA ASN A 156 -13.88 40.59 -26.09
C ASN A 156 -12.92 41.67 -26.62
N GLY A 157 -11.67 41.32 -26.96
CA GLY A 157 -10.68 42.26 -27.48
C GLY A 157 -10.16 43.29 -26.47
N ILE A 158 -10.44 43.10 -25.17
CA ILE A 158 -10.02 43.99 -24.08
C ILE A 158 -8.54 43.77 -23.75
N LEU A 159 -8.08 42.53 -23.79
CA LEU A 159 -6.67 42.17 -23.59
C LEU A 159 -5.96 42.11 -24.95
N ARG A 160 -4.87 42.87 -25.08
CA ARG A 160 -3.99 42.77 -26.26
C ARG A 160 -3.25 41.44 -26.22
N ALA A 161 -3.22 40.76 -27.37
CA ALA A 161 -2.41 39.57 -27.53
C ALA A 161 -0.93 39.89 -27.21
N PRO A 162 -0.16 38.93 -26.63
CA PRO A 162 1.26 39.12 -26.39
C PRO A 162 2.00 39.56 -27.66
N PRO A 163 3.08 40.35 -27.55
CA PRO A 163 3.82 40.86 -28.71
C PRO A 163 4.30 39.75 -29.66
N GLU A 164 4.60 38.57 -29.12
CA GLU A 164 4.96 37.37 -29.90
C GLU A 164 3.81 36.86 -30.78
N VAL A 165 2.58 36.88 -30.26
CA VAL A 165 1.36 36.47 -30.99
C VAL A 165 0.99 37.51 -32.05
N LEU A 166 1.22 38.79 -31.77
CA LEU A 166 1.04 39.87 -32.75
C LEU A 166 2.08 39.74 -33.87
N ALA A 167 3.35 39.51 -33.55
CA ALA A 167 4.41 39.30 -34.54
C ALA A 167 4.12 38.12 -35.49
N LEU A 168 3.65 37.00 -34.93
CA LEU A 168 3.23 35.84 -35.73
C LEU A 168 2.02 36.14 -36.62
N ARG A 169 1.07 36.93 -36.14
CA ARG A 169 -0.10 37.34 -36.94
C ARG A 169 0.32 38.23 -38.12
N ASP A 170 1.20 39.18 -37.86
CA ASP A 170 1.74 40.08 -38.89
C ASP A 170 2.54 39.29 -39.93
N GLU A 171 3.31 38.28 -39.52
CA GLU A 171 4.04 37.38 -40.41
C GLU A 171 3.11 36.59 -41.32
N VAL A 172 2.02 36.03 -40.78
CA VAL A 172 0.98 35.34 -41.57
C VAL A 172 0.35 36.28 -42.59
N GLU A 173 -0.01 37.51 -42.19
CA GLU A 173 -0.61 38.48 -43.10
C GLU A 173 0.37 38.90 -44.23
N LEU A 174 1.67 38.96 -43.93
CA LEU A 174 2.71 39.27 -44.90
C LEU A 174 2.90 38.13 -45.92
N LEU A 175 2.84 36.88 -45.46
CA LEU A 175 2.87 35.69 -46.31
C LEU A 175 1.66 35.59 -47.24
N GLU A 176 0.47 35.93 -46.75
CA GLU A 176 -0.75 35.97 -47.57
C GLU A 176 -0.66 37.02 -48.68
N LYS A 177 -0.18 38.23 -48.35
CA LYS A 177 0.07 39.29 -49.35
C LYS A 177 1.13 38.88 -50.38
N ALA A 178 2.16 38.16 -49.95
CA ALA A 178 3.19 37.62 -50.86
C ALA A 178 2.60 36.58 -51.83
N GLN A 179 1.75 35.67 -51.34
CA GLN A 179 1.03 34.73 -52.20
C GLN A 179 0.13 35.43 -53.23
N GLY A 180 -0.58 36.48 -52.82
CA GLY A 180 -1.41 37.29 -53.72
C GLY A 180 -0.62 37.85 -54.90
N LYS A 181 0.55 38.46 -54.64
CA LYS A 181 1.43 39.01 -55.69
C LYS A 181 1.96 37.94 -56.64
N ILE A 182 2.31 36.76 -56.13
CA ILE A 182 2.75 35.63 -56.97
C ILE A 182 1.61 35.16 -57.88
N GLY A 183 0.37 35.18 -57.38
CA GLY A 183 -0.84 34.88 -58.16
C GLY A 183 -1.04 35.86 -59.31
N GLU A 184 -0.90 37.16 -59.05
CA GLU A 184 -1.01 38.22 -60.07
C GLU A 184 0.09 38.11 -61.14
N GLN A 185 1.34 37.88 -60.74
CA GLN A 185 2.45 37.68 -61.69
C GLN A 185 2.23 36.48 -62.61
N LYS A 186 1.70 35.38 -62.05
CA LYS A 186 1.34 34.18 -62.81
C LYS A 186 0.21 34.44 -63.82
N ALA A 187 -0.75 35.29 -63.46
CA ALA A 187 -1.83 35.70 -64.36
C ALA A 187 -1.32 36.61 -65.48
N ALA A 188 -0.44 37.56 -65.17
CA ALA A 188 0.19 38.44 -66.16
C ALA A 188 1.07 37.67 -67.17
N LEU A 189 1.83 36.68 -66.70
CA LEU A 189 2.64 35.78 -67.55
C LEU A 189 1.80 34.94 -68.53
N LYS A 190 0.56 34.57 -68.15
CA LYS A 190 -0.36 33.85 -69.04
C LYS A 190 -0.95 34.73 -70.14
N GLY A 191 -1.02 36.05 -69.95
CA GLY A 191 -1.56 37.00 -70.93
C GLY A 191 -0.59 37.43 -72.03
N LEU A 192 0.71 37.16 -71.88
CA LEU A 192 1.79 37.65 -72.76
C LEU A 192 2.03 36.81 -74.03
N PHE A 193 1.27 35.73 -74.27
CA PHE A 193 1.40 34.90 -75.48
C PHE A 193 0.15 34.99 -76.36
N PRO A 194 0.13 35.85 -77.41
CA PRO A 194 -0.89 35.76 -78.45
C PRO A 194 -0.50 34.60 -79.37
N ILE A 195 -1.04 33.40 -79.12
CA ILE A 195 -0.95 32.29 -80.05
C ILE A 195 -2.00 32.52 -81.14
N THR A 196 -1.59 33.00 -82.30
CA THR A 196 -2.44 32.97 -83.50
C THR A 196 -2.61 31.52 -83.96
N PRO A 197 -3.83 30.97 -84.06
CA PRO A 197 -4.01 29.57 -84.46
C PRO A 197 -4.02 29.44 -85.99
N ARG A 198 -3.06 28.69 -86.52
CA ARG A 198 -3.06 28.12 -87.89
C ARG A 198 -3.27 26.60 -87.86
N LEU A 199 -4.13 26.13 -86.95
CA LEU A 199 -4.40 24.70 -86.73
C LEU A 199 -5.89 24.42 -86.84
N SER A 200 -6.25 23.48 -87.71
CA SER A 200 -7.55 22.83 -87.71
C SER A 200 -7.58 21.72 -86.65
N VAL A 201 -8.66 21.67 -85.88
CA VAL A 201 -8.87 20.70 -84.81
C VAL A 201 -9.17 19.34 -85.43
N HIS A 202 -8.24 18.40 -85.33
CA HIS A 202 -8.40 17.03 -85.84
C HIS A 202 -9.15 16.11 -84.85
N THR A 203 -9.26 16.52 -83.59
CA THR A 203 -10.06 15.85 -82.55
C THR A 203 -10.29 16.85 -81.42
N GLU A 204 -11.53 16.98 -80.93
CA GLU A 204 -11.81 17.83 -79.78
C GLU A 204 -11.08 17.32 -78.54
N ALA A 205 -10.52 18.25 -77.77
CA ALA A 205 -9.77 17.95 -76.57
C ALA A 205 -10.68 17.27 -75.53
N PHE A 206 -10.34 16.04 -75.16
CA PHE A 206 -10.97 15.36 -74.03
C PHE A 206 -10.61 16.13 -72.75
N VAL A 207 -11.61 16.72 -72.10
CA VAL A 207 -11.44 17.30 -70.77
C VAL A 207 -11.41 16.12 -69.79
N PRO A 208 -10.27 15.82 -69.15
CA PRO A 208 -10.21 14.72 -68.20
C PRO A 208 -11.18 15.01 -67.04
N THR A 209 -12.27 14.26 -66.99
CA THR A 209 -13.33 14.39 -65.97
C THR A 209 -12.93 13.77 -64.64
N GLU A 210 -11.85 12.97 -64.61
CA GLU A 210 -11.33 12.37 -63.40
C GLU A 210 -10.32 13.30 -62.72
N LYS A 211 -10.67 13.73 -61.50
CA LYS A 211 -9.74 14.47 -60.63
C LYS A 211 -8.52 13.60 -60.32
N ASP A 212 -7.33 14.11 -60.58
CA ASP A 212 -6.08 13.43 -60.24
C ASP A 212 -5.88 13.44 -58.71
N TYR A 213 -6.39 12.41 -58.05
CA TYR A 213 -6.23 12.22 -56.61
C TYR A 213 -4.81 11.76 -56.23
N THR A 214 -3.92 11.45 -57.19
CA THR A 214 -2.61 10.84 -56.87
C THR A 214 -1.70 11.80 -56.10
N ARG A 215 -1.75 13.10 -56.40
CA ARG A 215 -0.95 14.13 -55.68
C ARG A 215 -1.43 14.36 -54.24
N PRO A 216 -2.71 14.69 -53.97
CA PRO A 216 -3.18 14.85 -52.60
C PRO A 216 -3.09 13.56 -51.79
N LEU A 217 -3.27 12.39 -52.43
CA LEU A 217 -3.08 11.09 -51.77
C LEU A 217 -1.62 10.86 -51.35
N LYS A 218 -0.63 11.17 -52.21
CA LYS A 218 0.80 11.07 -51.86
C LYS A 218 1.19 12.00 -50.71
N PHE A 219 0.65 13.23 -50.70
CA PHE A 219 0.88 14.15 -49.58
C PHE A 219 0.23 13.67 -48.29
N ALA A 220 -1.02 13.20 -48.35
CA ALA A 220 -1.70 12.63 -47.19
C ALA A 220 -0.96 11.39 -46.64
N LEU A 221 -0.45 10.53 -47.53
CA LEU A 221 0.33 9.34 -47.16
C LEU A 221 1.67 9.73 -46.51
N ALA A 222 2.36 10.75 -47.02
CA ALA A 222 3.61 11.25 -46.46
C ALA A 222 3.40 11.85 -45.06
N VAL A 223 2.34 12.64 -44.87
CA VAL A 223 1.98 13.20 -43.55
C VAL A 223 1.61 12.09 -42.58
N ALA A 224 0.84 11.09 -43.02
CA ALA A 224 0.49 9.94 -42.19
C ALA A 224 1.74 9.13 -41.79
N ALA A 225 2.68 8.92 -42.72
CA ALA A 225 3.94 8.22 -42.44
C ALA A 225 4.82 9.00 -41.45
N LEU A 226 4.91 10.33 -41.58
CA LEU A 226 5.64 11.18 -40.63
C LEU A 226 5.00 11.19 -39.24
N ALA A 227 3.67 11.29 -39.16
CA ALA A 227 2.95 11.22 -37.89
C ALA A 227 3.16 9.86 -37.21
N PHE A 228 3.08 8.77 -37.98
CA PHE A 228 3.32 7.42 -37.48
C PHE A 228 4.77 7.23 -37.01
N GLY A 229 5.75 7.68 -37.80
CA GLY A 229 7.16 7.66 -37.43
C GLY A 229 7.45 8.49 -36.18
N GLY A 230 6.86 9.68 -36.07
CA GLY A 230 6.96 10.54 -34.89
C GLY A 230 6.37 9.89 -33.64
N CYS A 231 5.21 9.23 -33.76
CA CYS A 231 4.62 8.46 -32.66
C CYS A 231 5.49 7.28 -32.23
N LEU A 232 6.09 6.54 -33.18
CA LEU A 232 6.99 5.43 -32.86
C LEU A 232 8.25 5.92 -32.14
N VAL A 233 8.92 6.95 -32.68
CA VAL A 233 10.12 7.53 -32.08
C VAL A 233 9.81 8.12 -30.71
N GLY A 234 8.69 8.83 -30.58
CA GLY A 234 8.22 9.37 -29.29
C GLY A 234 7.93 8.27 -28.28
N GLY A 235 7.28 7.18 -28.69
CA GLY A 235 7.04 6.00 -27.86
C GLY A 235 8.35 5.37 -27.36
N CYS A 236 9.29 5.12 -28.27
CA CYS A 236 10.62 4.59 -27.92
C CYS A 236 11.40 5.53 -26.99
N LEU A 237 11.34 6.85 -27.19
CA LEU A 237 11.99 7.83 -26.32
C LEU A 237 11.40 7.83 -24.91
N LEU A 238 10.06 7.78 -24.79
CA LEU A 238 9.40 7.68 -23.50
C LEU A 238 9.76 6.37 -22.79
N GLU A 239 9.78 5.26 -23.51
CA GLU A 239 10.19 3.96 -22.95
C GLU A 239 11.66 3.97 -22.51
N ALA A 240 12.55 4.49 -23.35
CA ALA A 240 13.98 4.64 -23.06
C ALA A 240 14.28 5.59 -21.90
N GLN A 241 13.39 6.55 -21.59
CA GLN A 241 13.49 7.39 -20.39
C GLN A 241 12.98 6.67 -19.13
N THR A 242 12.02 5.76 -19.26
CA THR A 242 11.47 5.06 -18.09
C THR A 242 12.35 3.93 -17.56
N ARG A 243 13.24 3.35 -18.39
CA ARG A 243 14.23 2.28 -18.08
C ARG A 243 13.80 1.38 -16.92
N ARG A 244 12.65 0.72 -17.08
CA ARG A 244 12.11 -0.18 -16.07
C ARG A 244 12.85 -1.50 -16.12
N VAL A 245 13.09 -2.09 -14.96
CA VAL A 245 13.74 -3.40 -14.85
C VAL A 245 12.73 -4.46 -15.24
N SER A 246 12.99 -5.17 -16.33
CA SER A 246 12.08 -6.18 -16.88
C SER A 246 12.62 -7.60 -16.71
N GLU A 247 13.94 -7.73 -16.68
CA GLU A 247 14.63 -9.02 -16.54
C GLU A 247 15.72 -8.93 -15.46
N ALA A 248 16.04 -10.07 -14.86
CA ALA A 248 17.07 -10.14 -13.82
C ALA A 248 18.47 -9.81 -14.39
N SER A 249 18.76 -10.26 -15.62
CA SER A 249 20.00 -9.99 -16.37
C SER A 249 20.37 -8.51 -16.40
N GLU A 250 19.40 -7.63 -16.63
CA GLU A 250 19.56 -6.18 -16.70
C GLU A 250 20.13 -5.59 -15.40
N ILE A 251 19.76 -6.15 -14.24
CA ILE A 251 20.30 -5.72 -12.93
C ILE A 251 21.79 -6.04 -12.85
N ARG A 252 22.18 -7.23 -13.31
CA ARG A 252 23.57 -7.68 -13.27
C ARG A 252 24.44 -6.88 -14.25
N GLU A 253 23.97 -6.72 -15.48
CA GLU A 253 24.72 -6.02 -16.53
C GLU A 253 24.74 -4.51 -16.33
N GLY A 254 23.61 -3.93 -15.91
CA GLY A 254 23.45 -2.48 -15.75
C GLY A 254 23.99 -1.92 -14.45
N LEU A 255 23.92 -2.66 -13.35
CA LEU A 255 24.31 -2.19 -12.01
C LEU A 255 25.50 -2.92 -11.41
N GLY A 256 25.96 -4.02 -12.01
CA GLY A 256 26.98 -4.89 -11.41
C GLY A 256 26.51 -5.62 -10.14
N LEU A 257 25.22 -5.53 -9.80
CA LEU A 257 24.66 -6.14 -8.61
C LEU A 257 24.46 -7.64 -8.81
N ARG A 258 24.81 -8.42 -7.79
CA ARG A 258 24.50 -9.85 -7.77
C ARG A 258 22.99 -10.05 -7.67
N ILE A 259 22.46 -10.93 -8.50
CA ILE A 259 21.08 -11.40 -8.36
C ILE A 259 21.09 -12.59 -7.41
N ILE A 260 20.40 -12.45 -6.27
CA ILE A 260 20.24 -13.55 -5.29
C ILE A 260 19.16 -14.50 -5.78
N GLY A 261 18.09 -13.99 -6.39
CA GLY A 261 17.07 -14.80 -7.03
C GLY A 261 15.94 -13.98 -7.61
N THR A 262 14.98 -14.69 -8.16
CA THR A 262 13.76 -14.12 -8.72
C THR A 262 12.56 -14.72 -7.99
N VAL A 263 11.49 -13.96 -7.86
CA VAL A 263 10.30 -14.30 -7.09
C VAL A 263 9.06 -13.96 -7.92
N PRO A 264 8.10 -14.89 -8.08
CA PRO A 264 6.99 -14.70 -8.99
C PRO A 264 5.99 -13.64 -8.51
N ALA A 265 5.24 -13.07 -9.46
CA ALA A 265 4.18 -12.11 -9.15
C ALA A 265 3.00 -12.76 -8.41
N LEU A 266 2.71 -12.27 -7.20
CA LEU A 266 1.48 -12.63 -6.50
C LEU A 266 0.27 -11.87 -7.08
N PRO A 267 -0.83 -12.57 -7.42
CA PRO A 267 -2.08 -11.92 -7.80
C PRO A 267 -2.61 -11.05 -6.64
N ALA A 268 -3.29 -9.95 -6.96
CA ALA A 268 -3.74 -8.97 -5.98
C ALA A 268 -4.62 -9.57 -4.85
N SER A 269 -5.36 -10.64 -5.15
CA SER A 269 -6.17 -11.41 -4.20
C SER A 269 -5.36 -12.26 -3.21
N ALA A 270 -4.10 -12.56 -3.51
CA ALA A 270 -3.18 -13.31 -2.65
C ALA A 270 -2.27 -12.39 -1.81
N ARG A 271 -2.07 -11.12 -2.22
CA ARG A 271 -1.26 -10.14 -1.47
C ARG A 271 -1.84 -9.77 -0.09
N ARG A 272 -3.13 -10.00 0.13
CA ARG A 272 -3.87 -9.72 1.39
C ARG A 272 -4.11 -10.95 2.27
N LYS A 273 -3.66 -12.14 1.87
CA LYS A 273 -3.90 -13.36 2.68
C LYS A 273 -2.67 -13.68 3.53
N ASN A 274 -2.92 -14.00 4.79
CA ASN A 274 -1.92 -14.16 5.85
C ASN A 274 -0.87 -15.22 5.49
N VAL A 275 0.40 -14.89 5.74
CA VAL A 275 1.57 -15.78 5.69
C VAL A 275 1.37 -16.98 6.63
N ALA A 276 0.68 -16.75 7.75
CA ALA A 276 0.20 -17.75 8.70
C ALA A 276 -0.64 -18.88 8.08
N THR A 277 -1.51 -18.54 7.14
CA THR A 277 -2.42 -19.49 6.46
C THR A 277 -1.72 -20.23 5.31
N LEU A 278 -0.47 -19.89 4.99
CA LEU A 278 0.27 -20.48 3.87
C LEU A 278 0.71 -21.93 4.09
N SER A 279 0.68 -22.43 5.34
CA SER A 279 1.12 -23.80 5.62
C SER A 279 0.05 -24.86 5.34
N MET A 280 -1.19 -24.45 5.06
CA MET A 280 -2.31 -25.38 4.82
C MET A 280 -3.25 -24.81 3.75
N SER A 281 -3.24 -25.40 2.55
CA SER A 281 -4.29 -25.39 1.49
C SER A 281 -4.10 -24.46 0.26
N GLY A 282 -3.75 -25.10 -0.89
CA GLY A 282 -4.08 -24.78 -2.32
C GLY A 282 -3.61 -23.45 -2.95
N LEU A 283 -3.25 -23.33 -4.24
CA LEU A 283 -3.11 -24.17 -5.44
C LEU A 283 -2.09 -23.43 -6.36
N ASP A 284 -1.16 -24.17 -6.97
CA ASP A 284 -0.16 -23.88 -8.01
C ASP A 284 0.71 -22.60 -7.94
N ASN A 285 0.16 -21.39 -7.95
CA ASN A 285 0.97 -20.16 -8.05
C ASN A 285 1.71 -19.79 -6.73
N ARG A 286 1.36 -20.45 -5.62
CA ARG A 286 1.90 -20.20 -4.27
C ARG A 286 3.05 -21.15 -3.90
N TYR A 287 3.12 -22.32 -4.54
CA TYR A 287 4.28 -23.21 -4.47
C TYR A 287 5.48 -22.55 -5.14
N GLY A 288 5.28 -21.96 -6.33
CA GLY A 288 6.36 -21.24 -7.03
C GLY A 288 6.95 -20.09 -6.20
N LEU A 289 6.13 -19.35 -5.44
CA LEU A 289 6.64 -18.31 -4.53
C LEU A 289 7.49 -18.90 -3.39
N THR A 290 6.96 -19.93 -2.74
CA THR A 290 7.61 -20.57 -1.59
C THR A 290 8.94 -21.20 -2.00
N GLU A 291 8.96 -21.91 -3.13
CA GLU A 291 10.15 -22.52 -3.73
C GLU A 291 11.16 -21.46 -4.19
N ALA A 292 10.70 -20.39 -4.85
CA ALA A 292 11.57 -19.29 -5.26
C ALA A 292 12.26 -18.63 -4.06
N VAL A 293 11.51 -18.37 -2.98
CA VAL A 293 12.05 -17.81 -1.73
C VAL A 293 12.96 -18.83 -1.02
N ASP A 294 12.66 -20.12 -1.05
CA ASP A 294 13.54 -21.17 -0.55
C ASP A 294 14.86 -21.24 -1.34
N GLY A 295 14.81 -20.96 -2.64
CA GLY A 295 15.98 -20.77 -3.50
C GLY A 295 16.80 -19.54 -3.11
N VAL A 296 16.15 -18.40 -2.83
CA VAL A 296 16.78 -17.18 -2.30
C VAL A 296 17.47 -17.49 -0.96
N ARG A 297 16.76 -18.11 -0.01
CA ARG A 297 17.34 -18.55 1.28
C ARG A 297 18.54 -19.45 1.07
N THR A 298 18.45 -20.47 0.21
CA THR A 298 19.55 -21.42 -0.02
C THR A 298 20.80 -20.71 -0.54
N ARG A 299 20.65 -19.79 -1.50
CA ARG A 299 21.79 -19.01 -2.02
C ARG A 299 22.34 -18.02 -1.00
N LEU A 300 21.49 -17.47 -0.14
CA LEU A 300 21.88 -16.61 0.96
C LEU A 300 22.75 -17.40 1.96
N MET A 301 22.28 -18.56 2.42
CA MET A 301 22.96 -19.42 3.40
C MET A 301 24.29 -19.99 2.90
N HIS A 302 24.42 -20.25 1.60
CA HIS A 302 25.65 -20.79 1.00
C HIS A 302 26.54 -19.71 0.37
N SER A 303 26.23 -18.44 0.59
CA SER A 303 27.05 -17.35 0.09
C SER A 303 28.24 -17.12 1.02
N PRO A 304 29.50 -17.18 0.53
CA PRO A 304 30.67 -16.84 1.35
C PRO A 304 30.63 -15.38 1.83
N ARG A 305 29.86 -14.52 1.13
CA ARG A 305 29.62 -13.13 1.52
C ARG A 305 28.57 -12.96 2.63
N VAL A 306 27.94 -14.04 3.09
CA VAL A 306 26.96 -14.02 4.18
C VAL A 306 27.52 -14.72 5.42
N ASP A 307 28.77 -15.20 5.36
CA ASP A 307 29.41 -15.85 6.49
C ASP A 307 29.46 -14.91 7.69
N GLY A 308 28.81 -15.30 8.78
CA GLY A 308 28.61 -14.52 10.01
C GLY A 308 27.45 -13.51 10.03
N ALA A 309 26.76 -13.23 8.91
CA ALA A 309 25.65 -12.27 8.89
C ALA A 309 24.37 -12.87 9.49
N ARG A 310 23.86 -12.27 10.57
CA ARG A 310 22.63 -12.68 11.26
C ARG A 310 21.50 -11.68 11.08
N ILE A 311 21.83 -10.40 10.90
CA ILE A 311 20.86 -9.31 10.70
C ILE A 311 20.83 -8.92 9.24
N ILE A 312 19.71 -9.19 8.60
CA ILE A 312 19.51 -8.99 7.16
C ILE A 312 18.36 -8.02 6.96
N MET A 313 18.68 -6.85 6.43
CA MET A 313 17.66 -5.87 6.06
C MET A 313 17.20 -6.09 4.63
N ILE A 314 15.90 -6.00 4.41
CA ILE A 314 15.29 -5.94 3.09
C ILE A 314 14.71 -4.54 2.91
N THR A 315 15.16 -3.88 1.85
CA THR A 315 14.68 -2.56 1.46
C THR A 315 14.52 -2.51 -0.06
N SER A 316 14.07 -1.38 -0.58
CA SER A 316 13.84 -1.16 -2.00
C SER A 316 14.17 0.28 -2.37
N ALA A 317 14.26 0.58 -3.67
CA ALA A 317 14.53 1.94 -4.11
C ALA A 317 13.32 2.85 -3.80
N ASN A 318 12.12 2.37 -4.11
CA ASN A 318 10.86 3.09 -3.97
C ASN A 318 9.75 2.24 -3.33
N THR A 319 8.67 2.90 -2.94
CA THR A 319 7.47 2.25 -2.37
C THR A 319 6.82 1.30 -3.37
N GLY A 320 6.30 0.16 -2.87
CA GLY A 320 5.52 -0.79 -3.68
C GLY A 320 6.35 -1.85 -4.41
N GLU A 321 7.65 -1.95 -4.12
CA GLU A 321 8.57 -2.88 -4.80
C GLU A 321 8.64 -4.28 -4.17
N GLY A 322 7.74 -4.62 -3.24
CA GLY A 322 7.60 -5.99 -2.71
C GLY A 322 8.45 -6.33 -1.50
N LYS A 323 9.20 -5.36 -0.92
CA LYS A 323 10.08 -5.52 0.25
C LYS A 323 9.44 -6.27 1.44
N THR A 324 8.25 -5.85 1.89
CA THR A 324 7.53 -6.48 3.03
C THR A 324 7.14 -7.92 2.75
N THR A 325 6.69 -8.20 1.52
CA THR A 325 6.34 -9.56 1.10
C THR A 325 7.60 -10.43 1.06
N LEU A 326 8.68 -9.94 0.45
CA LEU A 326 9.95 -10.65 0.40
C LEU A 326 10.50 -10.92 1.80
N ALA A 327 10.47 -9.93 2.69
CA ALA A 327 10.93 -10.05 4.07
C ALA A 327 10.13 -11.07 4.88
N SER A 328 8.81 -11.01 4.79
CA SER A 328 7.92 -11.93 5.50
C SER A 328 8.10 -13.37 5.03
N HIS A 329 8.19 -13.59 3.71
CA HIS A 329 8.39 -14.93 3.16
C HIS A 329 9.81 -15.46 3.41
N LEU A 330 10.84 -14.62 3.34
CA LEU A 330 12.21 -15.04 3.65
C LEU A 330 12.32 -15.44 5.13
N ALA A 331 11.74 -14.66 6.04
CA ALA A 331 11.71 -14.99 7.46
C ALA A 331 10.96 -16.32 7.72
N ALA A 332 9.82 -16.52 7.07
CA ALA A 332 9.09 -17.80 7.13
C ALA A 332 9.90 -18.97 6.53
N SER A 333 10.67 -18.73 5.46
CA SER A 333 11.56 -19.74 4.86
C SER A 333 12.71 -20.13 5.78
N LEU A 334 13.32 -19.16 6.48
CA LEU A 334 14.36 -19.41 7.50
C LEU A 334 13.81 -20.21 8.69
N ALA A 335 12.62 -19.85 9.17
CA ALA A 335 11.93 -20.58 10.23
C ALA A 335 11.60 -22.03 9.85
N ARG A 336 11.13 -22.27 8.61
CA ARG A 336 10.93 -23.63 8.06
C ARG A 336 12.22 -24.43 7.94
N ALA A 337 13.36 -23.76 7.76
CA ALA A 337 14.70 -24.36 7.82
C ALA A 337 15.23 -24.52 9.26
N TRP A 338 14.34 -24.57 10.25
CA TRP A 338 14.63 -24.79 11.67
C TRP A 338 15.44 -23.70 12.37
N ARG A 339 15.60 -22.52 11.74
CA ARG A 339 16.27 -21.36 12.35
C ARG A 339 15.31 -20.55 13.21
N LYS A 340 15.71 -20.19 14.44
CA LYS A 340 14.97 -19.23 15.24
C LYS A 340 15.06 -17.86 14.57
N THR A 341 13.94 -17.38 14.03
CA THR A 341 13.94 -16.19 13.18
C THR A 341 13.04 -15.11 13.77
N LEU A 342 13.56 -13.90 13.90
CA LEU A 342 12.79 -12.70 14.24
C LEU A 342 12.60 -11.86 12.99
N LEU A 343 11.35 -11.51 12.67
CA LEU A 343 11.03 -10.46 11.70
C LEU A 343 10.76 -9.16 12.47
N ILE A 344 11.38 -8.06 12.05
CA ILE A 344 11.16 -6.73 12.61
C ILE A 344 10.56 -5.85 11.51
N ASP A 345 9.43 -5.22 11.80
CA ASP A 345 8.82 -4.20 10.92
C ASP A 345 9.49 -2.85 11.21
N GLY A 346 10.55 -2.56 10.46
CA GLY A 346 11.30 -1.31 10.50
C GLY A 346 10.77 -0.24 9.55
N ASP A 347 9.70 -0.49 8.79
CA ASP A 347 9.07 0.52 7.94
C ASP A 347 8.13 1.41 8.76
N MET A 348 8.73 2.37 9.46
CA MET A 348 8.01 3.37 10.26
C MET A 348 7.17 4.33 9.42
N ARG A 349 7.21 4.27 8.08
CA ARG A 349 6.39 5.14 7.21
C ARG A 349 5.12 4.45 6.76
N ASN A 350 5.19 3.15 6.53
CA ASN A 350 4.07 2.35 6.07
C ASN A 350 4.18 0.91 6.60
N PRO A 351 3.97 0.69 7.90
CA PRO A 351 4.15 -0.61 8.53
C PRO A 351 3.08 -1.58 8.06
N ASN A 352 3.51 -2.71 7.50
CA ASN A 352 2.60 -3.70 6.90
C ASN A 352 2.95 -5.15 7.26
N ALA A 353 4.02 -5.40 8.02
CA ALA A 353 4.43 -6.77 8.34
C ALA A 353 3.43 -7.45 9.28
N HIS A 354 2.83 -6.72 10.23
CA HIS A 354 1.80 -7.25 11.12
C HIS A 354 0.57 -7.79 10.38
N LEU A 355 0.19 -7.18 9.26
CA LEU A 355 -0.88 -7.65 8.38
C LEU A 355 -0.55 -8.99 7.70
N GLN A 356 0.74 -9.27 7.48
CA GLN A 356 1.16 -10.55 6.90
C GLN A 356 0.97 -11.71 7.87
N PHE A 357 0.96 -11.47 9.18
CA PHE A 357 0.86 -12.52 10.20
C PHE A 357 -0.42 -12.47 11.03
N ASP A 358 -1.36 -11.57 10.70
CA ASP A 358 -2.61 -11.36 11.45
C ASP A 358 -2.38 -11.01 12.93
N LEU A 359 -1.36 -10.19 13.17
CA LEU A 359 -0.98 -9.73 14.50
C LEU A 359 -1.33 -8.25 14.69
N PRO A 360 -1.54 -7.80 15.93
CA PRO A 360 -1.78 -6.39 16.19
C PRO A 360 -0.53 -5.56 15.87
N ALA A 361 -0.72 -4.34 15.37
CA ALA A 361 0.37 -3.41 15.04
C ALA A 361 1.12 -2.88 16.28
N GLU A 362 0.46 -2.88 17.44
CA GLU A 362 0.96 -2.28 18.69
C GLU A 362 0.81 -3.24 19.88
N PRO A 363 1.63 -3.09 20.93
CA PRO A 363 2.95 -2.44 20.92
C PRO A 363 3.99 -3.14 20.02
N GLY A 364 5.04 -2.42 19.64
CA GLY A 364 6.10 -2.84 18.73
C GLY A 364 7.44 -2.12 18.94
N LEU A 365 8.24 -2.05 17.87
CA LEU A 365 9.58 -1.47 17.86
C LEU A 365 9.59 -0.01 18.35
N SER A 366 8.59 0.77 17.97
CA SER A 366 8.43 2.17 18.35
C SER A 366 8.37 2.38 19.87
N GLU A 367 7.50 1.65 20.58
CA GLU A 367 7.38 1.72 22.05
C GLU A 367 8.70 1.30 22.72
N ALA A 368 9.35 0.27 22.18
CA ALA A 368 10.62 -0.21 22.72
C ALA A 368 11.76 0.79 22.51
N LEU A 369 11.80 1.48 21.36
CA LEU A 369 12.76 2.57 21.10
C LEU A 369 12.53 3.79 22.00
N ARG A 370 11.28 4.10 22.36
CA ARG A 370 10.95 5.16 23.33
C ARG A 370 11.27 4.78 24.78
N GLY A 371 11.66 3.53 25.04
CA GLY A 371 11.92 3.03 26.39
C GLY A 371 10.65 2.86 27.24
N GLU A 372 9.48 2.82 26.61
CA GLU A 372 8.19 2.59 27.28
C GLU A 372 8.04 1.14 27.73
N MET A 373 8.80 0.23 27.10
CA MET A 373 8.83 -1.19 27.40
C MET A 373 10.15 -1.83 26.96
N GLU A 374 10.45 -3.00 27.51
CA GLU A 374 11.57 -3.83 27.05
C GLU A 374 11.27 -4.46 25.67
N TYR A 375 12.30 -4.61 24.84
CA TYR A 375 12.18 -5.12 23.46
C TYR A 375 11.60 -6.54 23.41
N GLU A 376 11.92 -7.37 24.40
CA GLU A 376 11.40 -8.73 24.55
C GLU A 376 9.87 -8.76 24.64
N ASN A 377 9.27 -7.74 25.28
CA ASN A 377 7.81 -7.64 25.43
C ASN A 377 7.13 -7.15 24.14
N ALA A 378 7.89 -6.54 23.22
CA ALA A 378 7.40 -6.11 21.91
C ALA A 378 7.45 -7.26 20.87
N ILE A 379 8.11 -8.37 21.19
CA ILE A 379 8.23 -9.54 20.31
C ILE A 379 7.06 -10.49 20.53
N ARG A 380 6.43 -10.91 19.44
CA ARG A 380 5.27 -11.80 19.45
C ARG A 380 5.53 -13.07 18.66
N PRO A 381 5.13 -14.25 19.17
CA PRO A 381 5.14 -15.45 18.35
C PRO A 381 4.12 -15.31 17.22
N THR A 382 4.50 -15.76 16.03
CA THR A 382 3.56 -15.90 14.91
C THR A 382 2.90 -17.28 14.94
N SER A 383 1.93 -17.54 14.05
CA SER A 383 1.37 -18.89 13.90
C SER A 383 2.37 -19.91 13.33
N LEU A 384 3.50 -19.45 12.77
CA LEU A 384 4.56 -20.31 12.25
C LEU A 384 5.56 -20.63 13.35
N SER A 385 5.86 -21.92 13.52
CA SER A 385 6.86 -22.36 14.50
C SER A 385 8.22 -21.71 14.22
N ARG A 386 8.90 -21.25 15.27
CA ARG A 386 10.25 -20.63 15.19
C ARG A 386 10.31 -19.29 14.46
N LEU A 387 9.15 -18.66 14.22
CA LEU A 387 9.07 -17.31 13.68
C LEU A 387 8.37 -16.40 14.68
N TRP A 388 9.05 -15.30 15.02
CA TRP A 388 8.54 -14.22 15.83
C TRP A 388 8.47 -12.93 15.02
N LEU A 389 7.56 -12.03 15.40
CA LEU A 389 7.38 -10.72 14.80
C LEU A 389 7.50 -9.65 15.89
N MET A 390 8.32 -8.63 15.64
CA MET A 390 8.25 -7.33 16.30
C MET A 390 7.58 -6.36 15.31
N PRO A 391 6.30 -5.98 15.51
CA PRO A 391 5.63 -5.02 14.65
C PRO A 391 6.21 -3.62 14.86
N ALA A 392 5.86 -2.65 14.00
CA ALA A 392 6.46 -1.31 14.06
C ALA A 392 6.02 -0.55 15.32
N GLY A 393 4.80 -0.79 15.81
CA GLY A 393 4.24 -0.05 16.94
C GLY A 393 3.56 1.25 16.53
N LYS A 394 3.27 2.11 17.52
CA LYS A 394 2.63 3.41 17.31
C LYS A 394 3.66 4.41 16.83
N ILE A 395 3.58 4.80 15.58
CA ILE A 395 4.55 5.71 14.97
C ILE A 395 4.23 7.16 15.32
N ASP A 396 5.23 7.87 15.84
CA ASP A 396 5.22 9.32 16.06
C ASP A 396 6.61 9.92 15.78
N GLY A 397 6.74 11.25 15.92
CA GLY A 397 8.01 11.95 15.69
C GLY A 397 9.13 11.53 16.64
N HIS A 398 8.78 11.11 17.87
CA HIS A 398 9.75 10.67 18.87
C HIS A 398 10.34 9.30 18.53
N ALA A 399 9.53 8.39 17.99
CA ALA A 399 9.99 7.08 17.53
C ALA A 399 11.03 7.19 16.39
N LEU A 400 10.78 8.08 15.43
CA LEU A 400 11.72 8.34 14.34
C LEU A 400 13.03 8.95 14.84
N GLN A 401 12.98 9.80 15.88
CA GLN A 401 14.17 10.34 16.51
C GLN A 401 14.92 9.27 17.32
N ALA A 402 14.21 8.35 17.98
CA ALA A 402 14.84 7.26 18.72
C ALA A 402 15.56 6.26 17.79
N LEU A 403 15.09 6.10 16.55
CA LEU A 403 15.74 5.28 15.52
C LEU A 403 17.16 5.76 15.18
N THR A 404 17.44 7.06 15.32
CA THR A 404 18.76 7.65 15.02
C THR A 404 19.73 7.60 16.19
N GLN A 405 19.29 7.14 17.36
CA GLN A 405 20.13 7.05 18.56
C GLN A 405 20.95 5.75 18.56
N ASP A 406 22.13 5.81 19.19
CA ASP A 406 23.12 4.71 19.23
C ASP A 406 22.65 3.46 20.02
N GLY A 407 21.46 3.49 20.62
CA GLY A 407 20.92 2.41 21.44
C GLY A 407 20.56 1.13 20.68
N LEU A 408 20.20 1.24 19.40
CA LEU A 408 19.75 0.09 18.59
C LEU A 408 20.82 -1.00 18.39
N ALA A 409 22.10 -0.62 18.31
CA ALA A 409 23.17 -1.59 18.14
C ALA A 409 23.23 -2.57 19.32
N MET A 410 23.07 -2.08 20.55
CA MET A 410 23.04 -2.94 21.75
C MET A 410 21.83 -3.86 21.77
N VAL A 411 20.69 -3.39 21.27
CA VAL A 411 19.45 -4.18 21.16
C VAL A 411 19.66 -5.34 20.19
N PHE A 412 20.21 -5.05 19.01
CA PHE A 412 20.51 -6.05 18.00
C PHE A 412 21.50 -7.09 18.49
N GLU A 413 22.52 -6.72 19.26
CA GLU A 413 23.42 -7.69 19.88
C GLU A 413 22.70 -8.61 20.88
N ARG A 414 21.80 -8.08 21.73
CA ARG A 414 20.97 -8.92 22.62
C ARG A 414 20.04 -9.85 21.85
N LEU A 415 19.44 -9.36 20.76
CA LEU A 415 18.56 -10.19 19.93
C LEU A 415 19.33 -11.30 19.20
N LYS A 416 20.59 -11.06 18.82
CA LYS A 416 21.48 -12.08 18.22
C LYS A 416 21.79 -13.25 19.18
N GLU A 417 21.61 -13.08 20.49
CA GLU A 417 21.76 -14.17 21.47
C GLU A 417 20.53 -15.10 21.49
N GLN A 418 19.35 -14.57 21.15
CA GLN A 418 18.08 -15.30 21.23
C GLN A 418 17.65 -15.90 19.88
N PHE A 419 18.01 -15.23 18.78
CA PHE A 419 17.62 -15.59 17.41
C PHE A 419 18.83 -15.92 16.54
N ASP A 420 18.69 -16.95 15.70
CA ASP A 420 19.71 -17.32 14.73
C ASP A 420 19.77 -16.29 13.59
N PHE A 421 18.61 -15.76 13.20
CA PHE A 421 18.46 -14.74 12.17
C PHE A 421 17.46 -13.66 12.57
N ILE A 422 17.76 -12.42 12.20
CA ILE A 422 16.90 -11.26 12.34
C ILE A 422 16.71 -10.67 10.94
N VAL A 423 15.47 -10.68 10.46
CA VAL A 423 15.09 -10.08 9.17
C VAL A 423 14.41 -8.75 9.46
N ILE A 424 14.84 -7.68 8.82
CA ILE A 424 14.26 -6.34 9.01
C ILE A 424 13.58 -5.92 7.70
N ASP A 425 12.28 -5.66 7.74
CA ASP A 425 11.57 -4.98 6.66
C ASP A 425 11.74 -3.46 6.84
N ALA A 426 12.47 -2.79 5.96
CA ALA A 426 12.78 -1.37 6.10
C ALA A 426 12.07 -0.51 5.05
N SER A 427 11.85 0.76 5.35
CA SER A 427 11.32 1.74 4.40
C SER A 427 12.17 1.82 3.10
N PRO A 428 11.64 2.37 2.00
CA PRO A 428 12.43 2.52 0.77
C PRO A 428 13.53 3.58 0.92
N VAL A 429 14.67 3.38 0.26
CA VAL A 429 15.91 4.16 0.43
C VAL A 429 15.80 5.59 -0.10
N ILE A 430 15.15 5.80 -1.25
CA ILE A 430 15.11 7.11 -1.90
C ILE A 430 14.17 8.11 -1.20
N PRO A 431 12.91 7.76 -0.87
CA PRO A 431 11.98 8.74 -0.34
C PRO A 431 12.25 9.13 1.12
N VAL A 432 12.89 8.26 1.91
CA VAL A 432 13.12 8.50 3.34
C VAL A 432 14.48 7.96 3.81
N PRO A 433 15.16 8.64 4.75
CA PRO A 433 16.49 8.25 5.22
C PRO A 433 16.48 7.08 6.22
N ASP A 434 15.31 6.68 6.72
CA ASP A 434 15.16 5.73 7.83
C ASP A 434 15.88 4.38 7.56
N ALA A 435 15.84 3.91 6.30
CA ALA A 435 16.53 2.69 5.88
C ALA A 435 18.06 2.81 5.87
N LEU A 436 18.60 4.01 5.63
CA LEU A 436 20.04 4.26 5.69
C LEU A 436 20.54 4.24 7.14
N VAL A 437 19.75 4.78 8.06
CA VAL A 437 20.05 4.78 9.50
C VAL A 437 20.06 3.34 10.03
N LEU A 438 18.98 2.60 9.78
CA LEU A 438 18.90 1.17 10.14
C LEU A 438 19.99 0.35 9.47
N GLY A 439 20.27 0.61 8.18
CA GLY A 439 21.25 -0.13 7.41
C GLY A 439 22.68 -0.07 7.95
N ARG A 440 23.04 0.96 8.72
CA ARG A 440 24.35 1.04 9.38
C ARG A 440 24.52 0.08 10.56
N GLN A 441 23.43 -0.48 11.06
CA GLN A 441 23.39 -1.34 12.24
C GLN A 441 23.07 -2.79 11.89
N VAL A 442 22.94 -3.12 10.60
CA VAL A 442 22.70 -4.48 10.12
C VAL A 442 23.96 -5.06 9.50
N ASP A 443 24.05 -6.39 9.46
CA ASP A 443 25.22 -7.06 8.90
C ASP A 443 25.20 -7.02 7.37
N ALA A 444 24.00 -7.02 6.77
CA ALA A 444 23.86 -6.99 5.32
C ALA A 444 22.46 -6.54 4.82
N VAL A 445 22.41 -6.09 3.57
CA VAL A 445 21.20 -5.60 2.91
C VAL A 445 20.89 -6.37 1.63
N ILE A 446 19.61 -6.66 1.41
CA ILE A 446 19.07 -7.19 0.17
C ILE A 446 18.14 -6.15 -0.45
N LEU A 447 18.36 -5.82 -1.72
CA LEU A 447 17.49 -4.92 -2.48
C LEU A 447 16.34 -5.70 -3.13
N SER A 448 15.12 -5.35 -2.79
CA SER A 448 13.92 -5.81 -3.48
C SER A 448 13.68 -4.93 -4.71
N VAL A 449 13.69 -5.54 -5.90
CA VAL A 449 13.48 -4.88 -7.19
C VAL A 449 12.23 -5.48 -7.81
N MET A 450 11.26 -4.66 -8.21
CA MET A 450 10.00 -5.14 -8.76
C MET A 450 10.00 -5.01 -10.28
N ARG A 451 9.73 -6.12 -10.96
CA ARG A 451 9.60 -6.22 -12.41
C ARG A 451 8.57 -5.23 -12.95
N ASP A 452 8.90 -4.54 -14.04
CA ASP A 452 8.09 -3.55 -14.75
C ASP A 452 7.62 -2.35 -13.89
N ILE A 453 8.16 -2.20 -12.67
CA ILE A 453 7.83 -1.14 -11.71
C ILE A 453 9.09 -0.37 -11.31
N SER A 454 10.12 -1.08 -10.85
CA SER A 454 11.40 -0.50 -10.47
C SER A 454 12.10 0.09 -11.68
N ARG A 455 12.71 1.26 -11.50
CA ARG A 455 13.49 1.94 -12.55
C ARG A 455 14.97 1.74 -12.28
N MET A 456 15.72 1.38 -13.32
CA MET A 456 17.16 1.10 -13.21
C MET A 456 17.95 2.24 -12.55
N PRO A 457 17.74 3.54 -12.90
CA PRO A 457 18.45 4.64 -12.25
C PRO A 457 18.12 4.78 -10.76
N ALA A 458 16.91 4.43 -10.35
CA ALA A 458 16.49 4.49 -8.94
C ALA A 458 17.14 3.36 -8.14
N VAL A 459 17.17 2.14 -8.68
CA VAL A 459 17.86 1.01 -8.03
C VAL A 459 19.36 1.29 -7.90
N TYR A 460 19.97 1.88 -8.93
CA TYR A 460 21.36 2.34 -8.87
C TYR A 460 21.58 3.35 -7.75
N ALA A 461 20.79 4.43 -7.72
CA ALA A 461 20.90 5.47 -6.70
C ALA A 461 20.71 4.91 -5.28
N ALA A 462 19.75 4.01 -5.08
CA ALA A 462 19.54 3.35 -3.79
C ALA A 462 20.74 2.49 -3.37
N SER A 463 21.32 1.73 -4.30
CA SER A 463 22.52 0.93 -4.04
C SER A 463 23.73 1.80 -3.69
N GLN A 464 23.94 2.89 -4.45
CA GLN A 464 25.02 3.84 -4.17
C GLN A 464 24.86 4.49 -2.80
N SER A 465 23.65 4.98 -2.45
CA SER A 465 23.41 5.59 -1.13
C SER A 465 23.71 4.63 0.04
N LEU A 466 23.48 3.33 -0.14
CA LEU A 466 23.84 2.31 0.85
C LEU A 466 25.36 2.12 0.90
N GLU A 467 26.00 1.94 -0.26
CA GLU A 467 27.45 1.74 -0.37
C GLU A 467 28.26 2.93 0.15
N ASP A 468 27.82 4.16 -0.12
CA ASP A 468 28.46 5.40 0.34
C ASP A 468 28.50 5.51 1.88
N LEU A 469 27.57 4.86 2.57
CA LEU A 469 27.54 4.75 4.03
C LEU A 469 28.26 3.51 4.56
N GLY A 470 28.95 2.76 3.69
CA GLY A 470 29.65 1.52 4.04
C GLY A 470 28.71 0.35 4.31
N ILE A 471 27.44 0.44 3.91
CA ILE A 471 26.45 -0.60 4.15
C ILE A 471 26.63 -1.72 3.13
N ARG A 472 26.74 -2.95 3.61
CA ARG A 472 27.03 -4.12 2.77
C ARG A 472 25.79 -4.59 2.01
N VAL A 473 25.72 -4.29 0.71
CA VAL A 473 24.68 -4.82 -0.19
C VAL A 473 25.06 -6.22 -0.69
N LEU A 474 24.28 -7.25 -0.34
CA LEU A 474 24.51 -8.64 -0.77
C LEU A 474 24.12 -8.88 -2.23
N GLY A 475 23.14 -8.12 -2.70
CA GLY A 475 22.56 -8.24 -4.03
C GLY A 475 21.09 -7.85 -4.05
N ALA A 476 20.48 -8.10 -5.20
CA ALA A 476 19.08 -7.81 -5.47
C ALA A 476 18.26 -9.11 -5.64
N VAL A 477 16.97 -9.02 -5.29
CA VAL A 477 15.95 -10.03 -5.59
C VAL A 477 14.91 -9.39 -6.49
N LEU A 478 14.71 -9.95 -7.68
CA LEU A 478 13.69 -9.50 -8.61
C LEU A 478 12.34 -10.12 -8.24
N SER A 479 11.41 -9.33 -7.73
CA SER A 479 10.02 -9.71 -7.49
C SER A 479 9.14 -9.40 -8.70
N GLY A 480 8.06 -10.16 -8.87
CA GLY A 480 7.09 -9.92 -9.94
C GLY A 480 7.39 -10.65 -11.24
N GLU A 481 8.25 -11.67 -11.23
CA GLU A 481 8.52 -12.47 -12.43
C GLU A 481 7.25 -13.21 -12.88
N LYS A 482 7.02 -13.24 -14.20
CA LYS A 482 5.91 -14.01 -14.77
C LYS A 482 6.31 -15.47 -14.73
N VAL A 483 5.51 -16.31 -14.07
CA VAL A 483 5.70 -17.76 -14.13
C VAL A 483 5.32 -18.20 -15.54
N GLU A 484 6.30 -18.36 -16.43
CA GLU A 484 6.11 -19.18 -17.61
C GLU A 484 6.03 -20.63 -17.15
N LEU A 485 4.82 -21.19 -17.16
CA LEU A 485 4.59 -22.62 -16.96
C LEU A 485 5.22 -23.37 -18.14
N TYR A 486 6.53 -23.58 -18.08
CA TYR A 486 7.26 -24.39 -19.04
C TYR A 486 6.94 -25.86 -18.76
N GLY A 487 6.00 -26.42 -19.54
CA GLY A 487 5.93 -27.86 -19.80
C GLY A 487 5.06 -28.71 -18.86
N LYS A 488 4.01 -29.29 -19.47
CA LYS A 488 3.46 -30.63 -19.21
C LYS A 488 4.10 -31.43 -18.06
N SER A 489 3.28 -31.76 -17.07
CA SER A 489 3.22 -33.05 -16.37
C SER A 489 4.47 -33.94 -16.49
N VAL A 490 5.48 -33.72 -15.66
CA VAL A 490 6.39 -34.79 -15.24
C VAL A 490 6.02 -35.16 -13.82
N GLN A 491 5.13 -36.14 -13.74
CA GLN A 491 4.72 -36.80 -12.52
C GLN A 491 5.92 -37.60 -12.02
N TYR A 492 6.61 -37.11 -10.98
CA TYR A 492 7.50 -37.98 -10.21
C TYR A 492 6.60 -38.98 -9.47
N GLY A 493 6.53 -40.20 -10.00
CA GLY A 493 5.95 -41.33 -9.30
C GLY A 493 6.75 -41.60 -8.03
N ALA A 494 6.09 -41.47 -6.89
CA ALA A 494 6.56 -42.10 -5.66
C ALA A 494 6.27 -43.60 -5.78
N GLY A 495 7.33 -44.38 -5.88
CA GLY A 495 7.35 -45.80 -5.51
C GLY A 495 7.80 -45.95 -4.07
#